data_AF-A0A661B3S6-F1
#
_entry.id   AF-A0A661B3S6-F1
#
_cell.length_a   1.000
_cell.length_b   1.000
_cell.length_c   1.000
_cell.angle_alpha   90.00
_cell.angle_beta   90.00
_cell.angle_gamma   90.00
#
_symmetry.space_group_name_H-M   'P 1'
#
loop_
_entity.id
_entity.type
_entity.pdbx_description
1 polymer ?
#
loop_
_entity_poly.entity_id
_entity_poly.type
_entity_poly.pdbx_seq_one_letter_code
_entity_poly.pdbx_strand_id
1 'polypeptide(L)' 'ENCFRADPVEQGKYILWLFCDDNADSSWFPGNLKPIIPSEKAVVYPDTIDVRGLWTTDIKLTR' A
#
# COMPACT_ATOMS: atom_id res chain seq x y z
N GLU A 1 8.81 -17.98 -1.61
CA GLU A 1 8.89 -16.54 -1.29
C GLU A 1 7.60 -15.91 -1.79
N ASN A 2 6.83 -15.25 -0.92
CA ASN A 2 5.56 -14.64 -1.31
C ASN A 2 5.85 -13.25 -1.90
N CYS A 3 6.06 -13.20 -3.22
CA CYS A 3 6.22 -11.94 -3.93
C CYS A 3 4.85 -11.31 -4.17
N PHE A 4 4.64 -10.09 -3.66
CA PHE A 4 3.49 -9.27 -4.03
C PHE A 4 3.70 -8.69 -5.43
N ARG A 5 2.71 -8.83 -6.32
CA ARG A 5 2.74 -8.25 -7.66
C ARG A 5 1.63 -7.22 -7.77
N ALA A 6 2.01 -5.96 -7.94
CA ALA A 6 1.08 -4.88 -8.22
C ALA A 6 0.70 -4.82 -9.70
N ASP A 7 -0.44 -4.22 -10.00
CA ASP A 7 -0.81 -3.81 -11.35
C ASP A 7 0.08 -2.65 -11.83
N PRO A 8 0.18 -2.42 -13.15
CA PRO A 8 0.92 -1.29 -13.69
C PRO A 8 0.39 0.05 -13.15
N VAL A 9 1.31 0.90 -12.70
CA VAL A 9 1.04 2.28 -12.26
C VAL A 9 1.85 3.25 -13.11
N GLU A 10 1.48 4.53 -13.06
CA GLU A 10 2.26 5.59 -13.71
C GLU A 10 3.68 5.68 -13.15
N GLN A 11 4.60 6.26 -13.92
CA GLN A 11 5.96 6.50 -13.42
C GLN A 11 5.93 7.55 -12.31
N GLY A 12 6.72 7.34 -11.26
CA GLY A 12 6.76 8.28 -10.14
C GLY A 12 7.33 7.71 -8.86
N LYS A 13 7.30 8.53 -7.81
CA LYS A 13 7.71 8.13 -6.46
C LYS A 13 6.49 7.75 -5.65
N TYR A 14 6.52 6.56 -5.09
CA TYR A 14 5.43 5.97 -4.32
C TYR A 14 5.85 5.72 -2.89
N ILE A 15 4.92 5.90 -1.96
CA ILE A 15 5.02 5.39 -0.59
C ILE A 15 4.25 4.07 -0.58
N LEU A 16 4.84 3.04 0.00
CA LEU A 16 4.17 1.77 0.22
C LEU A 16 3.69 1.68 1.67
N TRP A 17 2.48 1.17 1.81
CA TRP A 17 1.81 0.91 3.06
C TRP A 17 1.04 -0.40 2.95
N LEU A 18 0.99 -1.16 4.04
CA LEU A 18 0.11 -2.32 4.19
C LEU A 18 -0.96 -1.96 5.20
N PHE A 19 -2.20 -2.33 4.91
CA PHE A 19 -3.29 -2.22 5.87
C PHE A 19 -3.79 -3.60 6.30
N CYS A 20 -4.37 -3.65 7.50
CA CYS A 20 -5.14 -4.79 7.98
C CYS A 20 -6.57 -4.63 7.48
N ASP A 21 -6.98 -5.51 6.58
CA ASP A 21 -8.36 -5.61 6.10
C ASP A 21 -9.21 -6.27 7.19
N ASP A 22 -9.81 -5.43 8.04
CA ASP A 22 -10.55 -5.85 9.23
C ASP A 22 -11.97 -6.35 8.87
N ASN A 23 -12.48 -5.97 7.69
CA ASN A 23 -13.84 -6.27 7.24
C ASN A 23 -13.90 -7.25 6.03
N ALA A 24 -12.74 -7.68 5.52
CA ALA A 24 -12.53 -8.59 4.40
C ALA A 24 -13.05 -8.07 3.04
N ASP A 25 -13.00 -6.75 2.80
CA ASP A 25 -13.45 -6.13 1.54
C ASP A 25 -12.31 -5.83 0.54
N SER A 26 -11.07 -6.20 0.88
CA SER A 26 -9.85 -5.96 0.10
C SER A 26 -9.54 -4.49 -0.21
N SER A 27 -10.16 -3.55 0.49
CA SER A 27 -10.03 -2.11 0.27
C SER A 27 -9.73 -1.39 1.58
N TRP A 28 -8.76 -0.48 1.58
CA TRP A 28 -8.47 0.25 2.81
C TRP A 28 -9.61 1.22 3.17
N PHE A 29 -10.15 1.09 4.38
CA PHE A 29 -11.14 2.01 4.90
C PHE A 29 -10.50 3.19 5.66
N PRO A 30 -10.68 4.44 5.21
CA PRO A 30 -10.05 5.62 5.81
C PRO A 30 -10.68 6.07 7.13
N GLY A 31 -11.74 5.42 7.59
CA GLY A 31 -12.53 5.91 8.72
C GLY A 31 -13.63 6.88 8.28
N ASN A 32 -14.41 7.33 9.26
CA ASN A 32 -15.42 8.36 9.10
C ASN A 32 -15.45 9.25 10.35
N LEU A 33 -15.63 10.55 10.16
CA LEU A 33 -15.77 11.51 11.27
C LEU A 33 -17.20 11.56 11.81
N LYS A 34 -18.21 11.18 11.01
CA LYS A 34 -19.63 11.22 11.40
C LYS A 34 -20.45 10.06 10.77
N PRO A 35 -20.81 9.01 11.54
CA PRO A 35 -20.40 8.74 12.92
C PRO A 35 -18.88 8.52 13.03
N ILE A 36 -18.31 8.65 14.24
CA ILE A 36 -16.87 8.43 14.46
C ILE A 36 -16.58 6.94 14.28
N ILE A 37 -15.85 6.59 13.22
CA ILE A 37 -15.34 5.25 12.93
C ILE A 37 -13.85 5.39 12.62
N PRO A 38 -12.95 4.70 13.35
CA PRO A 38 -11.52 4.76 13.08
C PRO A 38 -11.19 4.16 11.71
N SER A 39 -10.07 4.60 11.12
CA SER A 39 -9.51 3.95 9.93
C SER A 39 -9.00 2.56 10.25
N GLU A 40 -8.89 1.73 9.23
CA GLU A 40 -8.14 0.49 9.34
C GLU A 40 -6.67 0.76 9.65
N LYS A 41 -6.06 -0.16 10.39
CA LYS A 41 -4.66 -0.07 10.79
C LYS A 41 -3.77 -0.21 9.57
N ALA A 42 -2.75 0.63 9.47
CA ALA A 42 -1.75 0.54 8.42
C ALA A 42 -0.33 0.69 8.96
N VAL A 43 0.62 0.05 8.27
CA VAL A 43 2.06 0.17 8.47
C VAL A 43 2.66 0.77 7.21
N VAL A 44 3.39 1.86 7.37
CA VAL A 44 4.09 2.55 6.28
C VAL A 44 5.53 2.04 6.22
N TYR A 45 6.01 1.66 5.04
CA TYR A 45 7.43 1.38 4.87
C TYR A 45 8.22 2.69 4.83
N PRO A 46 9.41 2.73 5.45
CA PRO A 46 10.15 3.98 5.63
C PRO A 46 10.68 4.58 4.33
N ASP A 47 10.93 3.73 3.32
CA ASP A 47 11.55 4.16 2.07
C ASP A 47 10.52 4.34 0.95
N THR A 48 10.76 5.36 0.11
CA THR A 48 9.99 5.60 -1.12
C THR A 48 10.47 4.69 -2.24
N ILE A 49 9.54 4.20 -3.05
CA ILE A 49 9.82 3.42 -4.26
C ILE A 49 9.84 4.36 -5.47
N ASP A 50 10.88 4.26 -6.29
CA ASP A 50 10.97 4.96 -7.57
C ASP A 50 10.55 4.02 -8.71
N VAL A 51 9.34 4.22 -9.24
CA VAL A 51 8.78 3.41 -10.34
C VAL A 51 9.11 4.09 -11.67
N ARG A 52 9.87 3.40 -12.51
CA ARG A 52 10.23 3.85 -13.84
C ARG A 52 9.28 3.29 -14.88
N GLY A 53 8.79 4.15 -15.78
CA GLY A 53 7.91 3.72 -16.86
C GLY A 53 8.57 2.66 -17.74
N LEU A 54 7.82 1.62 -18.10
CA LEU A 54 8.26 0.49 -18.95
C LEU A 54 9.28 -0.47 -18.32
N TRP A 55 9.56 -0.35 -17.01
CA TRP A 55 10.44 -1.27 -16.29
C TRP A 55 9.69 -1.98 -15.15
N THR A 56 9.95 -3.27 -14.95
CA THR A 56 9.53 -3.97 -13.73
C THR A 56 10.32 -3.42 -12.54
N THR A 57 9.62 -3.06 -11.46
CA THR A 57 10.23 -2.58 -10.22
C THR A 57 10.18 -3.69 -9.18
N ASP A 58 11.34 -4.28 -8.86
CA ASP A 58 11.46 -5.27 -7.80
C ASP A 58 11.82 -4.60 -6.48
N ILE A 59 11.02 -4.85 -5.44
CA ILE A 59 11.17 -4.23 -4.13
C ILE A 59 11.33 -5.33 -3.08
N LYS A 60 12.38 -5.22 -2.25
CA LYS A 60 12.54 -6.08 -1.07
C LYS A 60 11.97 -5.38 0.15
N LEU A 61 10.85 -5.87 0.63
CA LEU A 61 10.23 -5.38 1.86
C LEU A 61 11.03 -5.92 3.04
N THR A 62 11.76 -5.04 3.72
CA THR A 62 12.42 -5.33 4.98
C THR A 62 11.64 -4.65 6.10
N ARG A 63 11.40 -5.39 7.19
CA ARG A 63 10.64 -4.92 8.35
C ARG A 63 11.57 -4.30 9.39
#